data_AF-A0AAX4ILP9-F1
#
_entry.id   AF-A0AAX4ILP9-F1
#
_cell.length_a   1.000
_cell.length_b   1.000
_cell.length_c   1.000
_cell.angle_alpha   90.00
_cell.angle_beta   90.00
_cell.angle_gamma   90.00
#
_symmetry.space_group_name_H-M   'P 1'
#
loop_
_entity.id
_entity.type
_entity.pdbx_description
1 polymer ?
#
loop_
_entity_poly.entity_id
_entity_poly.type
_entity_poly.pdbx_seq_one_letter_code
_entity_poly.pdbx_strand_id
1 'polypeptide(L)'
;MSYEIYTGVWTDWSRGSVQGATITLTARDGGLLLAFIAIFVTFIATRTWRIVVFTAHQILASGGKHDGLYYQRQFILRNVSTPMAAAWLFVQQSWYWRRFANRSLVRTIPWALGGLVYVGLFAVAAIFSSNISTGASEFRLLKATNCGIFTPADRDAFQGKELFDNQVSSIYSRQCYSDPSSTACKSLPVPSIRWTNQSVDCPFADAVCLGQRGFKMQSEMISSHTHLGINAPEHDRIFYSRETVCAPLVTQPGFSQFINGSEATAFGWPNNVLIKYLYGPRNGQSYTHIYNTYGQSMQIGYNTWAYYALAARNNSVWTPAEALAVEHKDLTLILIAPNSIFHMEPNDDPVFGANVRVVADGLVTYLPDRFVSPIACADGHQICNPMNDRCTSFLGSAELSEAARSARLALNPTQVATLARIGPGIYTSTFYNLVWTRTQSFLRAQELVAGLSQLSLPSNQWQIEMGSLMADALASLQHETLEYVTGPAAPVQGTMLQPWDTLPNSSSVAADDIRAPMRDLCGSQRVRDTRGTLNFSVVGLSVLLGVGSAFIILSFFLEFLTRFFQQKTGWGTLKAKRWERDESLQVMRMLYELRDAGMWKGTTESFPTTETKDNFEFDEDYLG
;
A
#
# COMPACT_ATOMS: atom_id res chain seq x y z
N MET A 1 4.58 -10.71 -11.81
CA MET A 1 4.29 -11.48 -10.58
C MET A 1 2.81 -11.89 -10.55
N SER A 2 2.53 -13.19 -10.50
CA SER A 2 1.21 -13.71 -10.16
C SER A 2 1.13 -13.91 -8.64
N TYR A 3 0.44 -13.02 -7.94
CA TYR A 3 0.11 -13.18 -6.53
C TYR A 3 -1.39 -13.05 -6.31
N GLU A 4 -1.86 -13.65 -5.22
CA GLU A 4 -3.25 -13.60 -4.79
C GLU A 4 -3.41 -12.69 -3.58
N ILE A 5 -4.54 -11.99 -3.52
CA ILE A 5 -4.93 -11.19 -2.36
C ILE A 5 -5.63 -12.11 -1.35
N TYR A 6 -5.28 -11.96 -0.07
CA TYR A 6 -5.96 -12.65 1.02
C TYR A 6 -7.40 -12.13 1.15
N THR A 7 -8.37 -13.04 1.12
CA THR A 7 -9.78 -12.76 1.41
C THR A 7 -10.11 -13.24 2.81
N GLY A 8 -10.56 -12.32 3.66
CA GLY A 8 -10.80 -12.59 5.07
C GLY A 8 -10.64 -11.33 5.92
N VAL A 9 -10.71 -11.50 7.23
CA VAL A 9 -10.50 -10.41 8.20
C VAL A 9 -9.01 -10.29 8.51
N TRP A 10 -8.50 -9.06 8.48
CA TRP A 10 -7.15 -8.71 8.86
C TRP A 10 -7.10 -7.29 9.42
N THR A 11 -5.97 -6.90 9.99
CA THR A 11 -5.80 -5.58 10.60
C THR A 11 -4.76 -4.79 9.85
N ASP A 12 -5.13 -3.62 9.33
CA ASP A 12 -4.17 -2.64 8.84
C ASP A 12 -3.57 -1.87 10.02
N TRP A 13 -2.36 -2.24 10.41
CA TRP A 13 -1.68 -1.64 11.56
C TRP A 13 -1.28 -0.17 11.36
N SER A 14 -1.42 0.40 10.15
CA SER A 14 -1.31 1.85 9.95
C SER A 14 -2.47 2.63 10.58
N ARG A 15 -3.60 1.97 10.84
CA ARG A 15 -4.80 2.55 11.47
C ARG A 15 -5.06 2.02 12.88
N GLY A 16 -4.08 1.33 13.47
CA GLY A 16 -4.22 0.68 14.77
C GLY A 16 -5.14 -0.55 14.77
N SER A 17 -5.28 -1.19 15.93
CA SER A 17 -6.01 -2.46 16.07
C SER A 17 -7.52 -2.36 15.79
N VAL A 18 -8.12 -1.21 16.11
CA VAL A 18 -9.58 -1.03 16.01
C VAL A 18 -9.98 -0.49 14.65
N GLN A 19 -9.49 0.69 14.26
CA GLN A 19 -9.87 1.30 12.97
C GLN A 19 -9.24 0.59 11.77
N GLY A 20 -8.14 -0.14 11.99
CA GLY A 20 -7.48 -0.96 10.97
C GLY A 20 -8.19 -2.28 10.67
N ALA A 21 -9.12 -2.73 11.52
CA ALA A 21 -9.85 -3.98 11.30
C ALA A 21 -10.64 -3.92 9.98
N THR A 22 -10.20 -4.72 9.02
CA THR A 22 -10.66 -4.70 7.63
C THR A 22 -11.02 -6.10 7.19
N ILE A 23 -12.13 -6.24 6.46
CA ILE A 23 -12.47 -7.48 5.76
C ILE A 23 -12.28 -7.28 4.26
N THR A 24 -11.47 -8.13 3.64
CA THR A 24 -11.23 -8.15 2.20
C THR A 24 -12.07 -9.25 1.56
N LEU A 25 -12.84 -8.90 0.54
CA LEU A 25 -13.71 -9.80 -0.22
C LEU A 25 -13.40 -9.71 -1.71
N THR A 26 -13.76 -10.76 -2.45
CA THR A 26 -13.76 -10.73 -3.92
C THR A 26 -14.72 -9.66 -4.43
N ALA A 27 -14.57 -9.16 -5.66
CA ALA A 27 -15.53 -8.23 -6.26
C ALA A 27 -16.97 -8.78 -6.24
N ARG A 28 -17.14 -10.09 -6.43
CA ARG A 28 -18.44 -10.76 -6.38
C ARG A 28 -19.05 -10.69 -4.99
N ASP A 29 -18.33 -11.17 -3.97
CA ASP A 29 -18.85 -11.24 -2.61
C ASP A 29 -18.99 -9.85 -1.98
N GLY A 30 -18.06 -8.93 -2.31
CA GLY A 30 -18.17 -7.53 -1.93
C GLY A 30 -19.39 -6.84 -2.56
N GLY A 31 -19.71 -7.17 -3.82
CA GLY A 31 -20.95 -6.72 -4.46
C GLY A 31 -22.22 -7.25 -3.76
N LEU A 32 -22.22 -8.52 -3.35
CA LEU A 32 -23.32 -9.10 -2.56
C LEU A 32 -23.46 -8.42 -1.19
N LEU A 33 -22.35 -8.13 -0.51
CA LEU A 33 -22.37 -7.42 0.76
C LEU A 33 -22.90 -5.98 0.61
N LEU A 34 -22.49 -5.27 -0.43
CA LEU A 34 -23.02 -3.93 -0.73
C LEU A 34 -24.53 -3.96 -0.99
N ALA A 35 -25.02 -4.96 -1.73
CA ALA A 35 -26.45 -5.14 -1.96
C ALA A 35 -27.22 -5.43 -0.65
N PHE A 36 -26.67 -6.30 0.20
CA PHE A 36 -27.23 -6.58 1.52
C PHE A 36 -27.29 -5.31 2.38
N ILE A 37 -26.22 -4.52 2.42
CA ILE A 37 -26.17 -3.25 3.17
C ILE A 37 -27.26 -2.28 2.67
N ALA A 38 -27.45 -2.14 1.36
CA ALA A 38 -28.47 -1.26 0.80
C ALA A 38 -29.89 -1.69 1.19
N ILE A 39 -30.19 -3.00 1.14
CA ILE A 39 -31.47 -3.57 1.58
C ILE A 39 -31.65 -3.34 3.08
N PHE A 40 -30.61 -3.58 3.88
CA PHE A 40 -30.63 -3.41 5.33
C PHE A 40 -30.90 -1.95 5.73
N VAL A 41 -30.25 -0.98 5.09
CA VAL A 41 -30.51 0.46 5.31
C VAL A 41 -31.95 0.84 4.95
N THR A 42 -32.50 0.29 3.87
CA THR A 42 -33.90 0.51 3.47
C THR A 42 -34.87 -0.04 4.53
N PHE A 43 -34.54 -1.19 5.10
CA PHE A 43 -35.34 -1.78 6.18
C PHE A 43 -35.26 -0.95 7.47
N ILE A 44 -34.07 -0.47 7.86
CA ILE A 44 -33.91 0.49 8.97
C ILE A 44 -34.75 1.73 8.72
N ALA A 45 -34.68 2.33 7.53
CA ALA A 45 -35.44 3.55 7.18
C ALA A 45 -36.94 3.36 7.43
N THR A 46 -37.49 2.21 7.04
CA THR A 46 -38.90 1.87 7.23
C THR A 46 -39.25 1.69 8.70
N ARG A 47 -38.39 1.02 9.47
CA ARG A 47 -38.63 0.75 10.90
C ARG A 47 -38.47 1.99 11.77
N THR A 48 -37.47 2.81 11.50
CA THR A 48 -37.25 4.08 12.19
C THR A 48 -38.39 5.06 11.90
N TRP A 49 -38.99 5.03 10.70
CA TRP A 49 -40.17 5.83 10.39
C TRP A 49 -41.35 5.49 11.30
N ARG A 50 -41.57 4.20 11.60
CA ARG A 50 -42.60 3.79 12.56
C ARG A 50 -42.37 4.37 13.95
N ILE A 51 -41.12 4.42 14.41
CA ILE A 51 -40.76 5.05 15.70
C ILE A 51 -41.07 6.55 15.67
N VAL A 52 -40.67 7.25 14.61
CA VAL A 52 -40.90 8.70 14.43
C VAL A 52 -42.40 9.00 14.47
N VAL A 53 -43.19 8.25 13.70
CA VAL A 53 -44.63 8.48 13.56
C VAL A 53 -45.39 8.11 14.83
N PHE A 54 -45.03 7.02 15.50
CA PHE A 54 -45.57 6.70 16.82
C PHE A 54 -45.28 7.83 17.81
N THR A 55 -44.03 8.28 17.88
CA THR A 55 -43.61 9.34 18.81
C THR A 55 -44.35 10.64 18.51
N ALA A 56 -44.48 11.00 17.23
CA ALA A 56 -45.25 12.16 16.79
C ALA A 56 -46.72 12.07 17.19
N HIS A 57 -47.37 10.91 16.96
CA HIS A 57 -48.76 10.69 17.40
C HIS A 57 -48.90 10.86 18.91
N GLN A 58 -48.03 10.21 19.71
CA GLN A 58 -48.07 10.30 21.17
C GLN A 58 -47.84 11.73 21.68
N ILE A 59 -46.94 12.51 21.07
CA ILE A 59 -46.72 13.91 21.47
C ILE A 59 -47.97 14.75 21.16
N LEU A 60 -48.54 14.58 19.97
CA LEU A 60 -49.66 15.39 19.48
C LEU A 60 -51.03 14.96 20.04
N ALA A 61 -51.15 13.75 20.57
CA ALA A 61 -52.40 13.24 21.12
C ALA A 61 -52.79 14.03 22.39
N SER A 62 -53.80 14.90 22.31
CA SER A 62 -54.28 15.74 23.43
C SER A 62 -55.75 15.53 23.77
N GLY A 63 -56.12 15.40 25.06
CA GLY A 63 -57.53 15.32 25.47
C GLY A 63 -58.35 16.54 25.05
N GLY A 64 -59.66 16.38 24.83
CA GLY A 64 -60.59 17.47 24.52
C GLY A 64 -61.24 17.42 23.13
N LYS A 65 -61.99 18.48 22.79
CA LYS A 65 -62.65 18.66 21.48
C LYS A 65 -61.66 19.20 20.45
N HIS A 66 -61.56 18.54 19.31
CA HIS A 66 -60.69 18.92 18.19
C HIS A 66 -61.46 18.85 16.88
N ASP A 67 -60.93 19.49 15.83
CA ASP A 67 -61.51 19.51 14.49
C ASP A 67 -61.20 18.23 13.69
N GLY A 68 -61.93 18.02 12.58
CA GLY A 68 -61.73 16.84 11.72
C GLY A 68 -60.31 16.73 11.16
N LEU A 69 -59.66 17.86 10.88
CA LEU A 69 -58.27 17.91 10.42
C LEU A 69 -57.31 17.27 11.44
N TYR A 70 -57.50 17.53 12.74
CA TYR A 70 -56.70 16.92 13.79
C TYR A 70 -56.83 15.39 13.79
N TYR A 71 -58.06 14.86 13.72
CA TYR A 71 -58.30 13.41 13.76
C TYR A 71 -57.80 12.70 12.50
N GLN A 72 -58.00 13.29 11.31
CA GLN A 72 -57.44 12.73 10.08
C GLN A 72 -55.91 12.71 10.12
N ARG A 73 -55.26 13.72 10.70
CA ARG A 73 -53.79 13.71 10.86
C ARG A 73 -53.33 12.57 11.76
N GLN A 74 -53.99 12.36 12.90
CA GLN A 74 -53.66 11.24 13.79
C GLN A 74 -53.88 9.88 13.12
N PHE A 75 -54.95 9.77 12.32
CA PHE A 75 -55.24 8.57 11.53
C PHE A 75 -54.17 8.29 10.46
N ILE A 76 -53.71 9.32 9.74
CA ILE A 76 -52.61 9.19 8.77
C ILE A 76 -51.32 8.72 9.47
N LEU A 77 -50.99 9.32 10.63
CA LEU A 77 -49.82 8.91 11.41
C LEU A 77 -49.94 7.43 11.84
N ARG A 78 -51.06 6.99 12.42
CA ARG A 78 -51.19 5.59 12.84
C ARG A 78 -51.06 4.59 11.67
N ASN A 79 -51.73 4.86 10.56
CA ASN A 79 -52.00 3.83 9.55
C ASN A 79 -51.04 3.83 8.36
N VAL A 80 -50.40 4.95 8.04
CA VAL A 80 -49.57 5.05 6.84
C VAL A 80 -48.14 4.62 7.13
N SER A 81 -47.74 3.50 6.52
CA SER A 81 -46.46 2.83 6.79
C SER A 81 -45.26 3.46 6.11
N THR A 82 -45.46 4.20 5.01
CA THR A 82 -44.36 4.77 4.22
C THR A 82 -44.34 6.30 4.32
N PRO A 83 -43.17 6.91 4.49
CA PRO A 83 -43.04 8.37 4.62
C PRO A 83 -43.51 9.12 3.37
N MET A 84 -43.27 8.56 2.18
CA MET A 84 -43.68 9.17 0.92
C MET A 84 -45.21 9.21 0.78
N ALA A 85 -45.91 8.11 1.10
CA ALA A 85 -47.37 8.10 1.08
C ALA A 85 -47.96 9.04 2.14
N ALA A 86 -47.37 9.08 3.34
CA ALA A 86 -47.80 9.99 4.39
C ALA A 86 -47.64 11.46 3.95
N ALA A 87 -46.50 11.81 3.35
CA ALA A 87 -46.25 13.15 2.83
C ALA A 87 -47.28 13.55 1.76
N TRP A 88 -47.58 12.65 0.81
CA TRP A 88 -48.60 12.89 -0.21
C TRP A 88 -49.99 13.11 0.41
N LEU A 89 -50.38 12.30 1.39
CA LEU A 89 -51.65 12.47 2.10
C LEU A 89 -51.70 13.78 2.88
N PHE A 90 -50.60 14.24 3.48
CA PHE A 90 -50.55 15.56 4.14
C PHE A 90 -50.67 16.72 3.14
N VAL A 91 -50.12 16.59 1.93
CA VAL A 91 -50.32 17.57 0.85
C VAL A 91 -51.79 17.61 0.43
N GLN A 92 -52.41 16.46 0.18
CA GLN A 92 -53.83 16.37 -0.15
C GLN A 92 -54.70 16.95 0.99
N GLN A 93 -54.40 16.58 2.23
CA GLN A 93 -55.07 17.10 3.41
C GLN A 93 -54.98 18.64 3.49
N SER A 94 -53.82 19.22 3.15
CA SER A 94 -53.65 20.68 3.09
C SER A 94 -54.59 21.34 2.08
N TRP A 95 -54.77 20.71 0.91
CA TRP A 95 -55.60 21.22 -0.19
C TRP A 95 -57.09 21.12 0.13
N TYR A 96 -57.57 19.96 0.57
CA TYR A 96 -58.99 19.76 0.86
C TYR A 96 -59.46 20.60 2.05
N TRP A 97 -58.64 20.77 3.07
CA TRP A 97 -59.00 21.55 4.26
C TRP A 97 -58.73 23.06 4.17
N ARG A 98 -58.18 23.57 3.05
CA ARG A 98 -57.76 24.98 2.90
C ARG A 98 -58.85 26.03 3.15
N ARG A 99 -60.12 25.65 2.95
CA ARG A 99 -61.28 26.55 3.16
C ARG A 99 -62.08 26.21 4.42
N PHE A 100 -61.83 25.06 5.05
CA PHE A 100 -62.67 24.50 6.12
C PHE A 100 -62.00 24.44 7.49
N ALA A 101 -60.67 24.45 7.55
CA ALA A 101 -59.92 24.44 8.81
C ALA A 101 -59.02 25.68 8.94
N ASN A 102 -59.01 26.25 10.14
CA ASN A 102 -58.11 27.37 10.45
C ASN A 102 -56.64 26.94 10.36
N ARG A 103 -55.85 27.73 9.61
CA ARG A 103 -54.41 27.54 9.42
C ARG A 103 -54.06 26.12 8.94
N SER A 104 -54.87 25.54 8.05
CA SER A 104 -54.68 24.16 7.56
C SER A 104 -53.27 23.93 6.99
N LEU A 105 -52.78 24.87 6.16
CA LEU A 105 -51.46 24.80 5.54
C LEU A 105 -50.34 24.69 6.58
N VAL A 106 -50.38 25.52 7.63
CA VAL A 106 -49.36 25.53 8.70
C VAL A 106 -49.43 24.25 9.53
N ARG A 107 -50.59 23.59 9.61
CA ARG A 107 -50.79 22.38 10.42
C ARG A 107 -50.42 21.08 9.70
N THR A 108 -50.30 21.08 8.37
CA THR A 108 -50.08 19.87 7.55
C THR A 108 -48.82 19.93 6.68
N ILE A 109 -48.48 21.07 6.08
CA ILE A 109 -47.29 21.19 5.22
C ILE A 109 -45.99 20.85 5.95
N PRO A 110 -45.76 21.24 7.23
CA PRO A 110 -44.56 20.81 7.94
C PRO A 110 -44.40 19.28 8.03
N TRP A 111 -45.49 18.52 8.08
CA TRP A 111 -45.46 17.05 8.09
C TRP A 111 -45.15 16.48 6.70
N ALA A 112 -45.69 17.09 5.65
CA ALA A 112 -45.35 16.73 4.27
C ALA A 112 -43.85 16.98 4.00
N LEU A 113 -43.35 18.15 4.36
CA LEU A 113 -41.93 18.48 4.25
C LEU A 113 -41.06 17.57 5.11
N GLY A 114 -41.46 17.29 6.35
CA GLY A 114 -40.75 16.37 7.23
C GLY A 114 -40.64 14.95 6.66
N GLY A 115 -41.71 14.43 6.06
CA GLY A 115 -41.69 13.13 5.39
C GLY A 115 -40.79 13.11 4.15
N LEU A 116 -40.82 14.16 3.32
CA LEU A 116 -39.94 14.29 2.15
C LEU A 116 -38.46 14.43 2.55
N VAL A 117 -38.17 15.25 3.57
CA VAL A 117 -36.82 15.38 4.13
C VAL A 117 -36.34 14.04 4.69
N TYR A 118 -37.20 13.30 5.38
CA TYR A 118 -36.87 11.97 5.89
C TYR A 118 -36.48 11.00 4.76
N VAL A 119 -37.28 10.96 3.68
CA VAL A 119 -36.96 10.15 2.48
C VAL A 119 -35.63 10.58 1.88
N GLY A 120 -35.41 11.88 1.72
CA GLY A 120 -34.15 12.42 1.20
C GLY A 120 -32.95 12.03 2.04
N LEU A 121 -33.03 12.19 3.37
CA LEU A 121 -31.96 11.84 4.31
C LEU A 121 -31.60 10.36 4.25
N PHE A 122 -32.59 9.46 4.22
CA PHE A 122 -32.32 8.03 4.14
C PHE A 122 -31.89 7.56 2.74
N ALA A 123 -32.35 8.22 1.67
CA ALA A 123 -31.83 7.99 0.33
C ALA A 123 -30.35 8.37 0.23
N VAL A 124 -29.97 9.52 0.79
CA VAL A 124 -28.55 9.92 0.93
C VAL A 124 -27.80 8.90 1.78
N ALA A 125 -28.32 8.49 2.95
CA ALA A 125 -27.67 7.50 3.80
C ALA A 125 -27.44 6.15 3.09
N ALA A 126 -28.39 5.70 2.26
CA ALA A 126 -28.25 4.48 1.46
C ALA A 126 -27.20 4.60 0.34
N ILE A 127 -27.05 5.78 -0.27
CA ILE A 127 -25.96 6.02 -1.25
C ILE A 127 -24.61 6.03 -0.53
N PHE A 128 -24.55 6.74 0.60
CA PHE A 128 -23.34 6.87 1.40
C PHE A 128 -22.96 5.59 2.16
N SER A 129 -23.83 4.58 2.28
CA SER A 129 -23.46 3.30 2.90
C SER A 129 -22.38 2.55 2.13
N SER A 130 -22.21 2.86 0.83
CA SER A 130 -21.08 2.38 0.03
C SER A 130 -19.72 2.91 0.55
N ASN A 131 -19.70 4.04 1.26
CA ASN A 131 -18.49 4.58 1.91
C ASN A 131 -17.99 3.75 3.10
N ILE A 132 -18.72 2.70 3.52
CA ILE A 132 -18.16 1.71 4.45
C ILE A 132 -16.93 1.01 3.82
N SER A 133 -16.87 0.95 2.49
CA SER A 133 -15.69 0.49 1.76
C SER A 133 -14.58 1.54 1.72
N THR A 134 -14.91 2.83 1.57
CA THR A 134 -13.90 3.92 1.58
C THR A 134 -13.30 4.15 2.96
N GLY A 135 -14.05 3.85 4.01
CA GLY A 135 -13.57 3.81 5.39
C GLY A 135 -12.62 2.63 5.69
N ALA A 136 -12.41 1.71 4.76
CA ALA A 136 -11.50 0.58 4.93
C ALA A 136 -10.05 0.92 4.52
N SER A 137 -9.11 -0.01 4.75
CA SER A 137 -7.72 0.17 4.32
C SER A 137 -7.61 0.28 2.79
N GLU A 138 -6.75 1.19 2.30
CA GLU A 138 -6.37 1.25 0.88
C GLU A 138 -5.51 0.06 0.47
N PHE A 139 -4.81 -0.55 1.43
CA PHE A 139 -3.92 -1.67 1.19
C PHE A 139 -4.71 -2.99 1.10
N ARG A 140 -4.08 -3.99 0.51
CA ARG A 140 -4.55 -5.37 0.50
C ARG A 140 -3.47 -6.27 1.09
N LEU A 141 -3.88 -7.22 1.92
CA LEU A 141 -2.99 -8.24 2.45
C LEU A 141 -2.77 -9.31 1.38
N LEU A 142 -1.53 -9.75 1.19
CA LEU A 142 -1.22 -10.85 0.29
C LEU A 142 -1.54 -12.18 0.93
N LYS A 143 -2.01 -13.12 0.10
CA LYS A 143 -2.11 -14.52 0.48
C LYS A 143 -0.74 -15.17 0.35
N ALA A 144 -0.22 -15.72 1.44
CA ALA A 144 1.03 -16.46 1.44
C ALA A 144 0.89 -17.78 0.68
N THR A 145 1.44 -17.86 -0.54
CA THR A 145 1.48 -19.09 -1.34
C THR A 145 2.86 -19.75 -1.31
N ASN A 146 3.91 -18.94 -1.41
CA ASN A 146 5.30 -19.38 -1.53
C ASN A 146 6.15 -18.63 -0.50
N CYS A 147 5.77 -18.69 0.77
CA CYS A 147 6.47 -17.92 1.78
C CYS A 147 7.84 -18.52 2.12
N GLY A 148 8.88 -17.69 2.13
CA GLY A 148 10.24 -18.07 2.49
C GLY A 148 11.29 -17.31 1.69
N ILE A 149 12.52 -17.81 1.75
CA ILE A 149 13.64 -17.28 0.95
C ILE A 149 13.85 -18.21 -0.24
N PHE A 150 13.74 -17.67 -1.45
CA PHE A 150 13.99 -18.45 -2.65
C PHE A 150 15.48 -18.77 -2.79
N THR A 151 15.80 -20.05 -2.93
CA THR A 151 17.17 -20.54 -3.16
C THR A 151 17.24 -21.14 -4.57
N PRO A 152 17.99 -20.50 -5.48
CA PRO A 152 18.20 -21.03 -6.84
C PRO A 152 18.83 -22.41 -6.84
N ALA A 153 18.46 -23.26 -7.80
CA ALA A 153 18.93 -24.65 -7.88
C ALA A 153 20.43 -24.74 -8.23
N ASP A 154 20.91 -23.81 -9.06
CA ASP A 154 22.28 -23.78 -9.57
C ASP A 154 22.73 -22.33 -9.88
N ARG A 155 23.94 -22.20 -10.43
CA ARG A 155 24.53 -20.91 -10.81
C ARG A 155 23.74 -20.18 -11.90
N ASP A 156 23.18 -20.91 -12.85
CA ASP A 156 22.46 -20.32 -13.98
C ASP A 156 21.10 -19.78 -13.52
N ALA A 157 20.41 -20.53 -12.64
CA ALA A 157 19.20 -20.07 -11.98
C ALA A 157 19.45 -18.84 -11.09
N PHE A 158 20.58 -18.80 -10.36
CA PHE A 158 20.96 -17.63 -9.56
C PHE A 158 21.18 -16.40 -10.45
N GLN A 159 22.01 -16.53 -11.48
CA GLN A 159 22.28 -15.43 -12.40
C GLN A 159 21.02 -14.98 -13.15
N GLY A 160 20.18 -15.92 -13.58
CA GLY A 160 18.91 -15.63 -14.26
C GLY A 160 17.92 -14.87 -13.37
N LYS A 161 17.84 -15.23 -12.08
CA LYS A 161 17.01 -14.52 -11.09
C LYS A 161 17.49 -13.08 -10.91
N GLU A 162 18.77 -12.91 -10.55
CA GLU A 162 19.36 -11.59 -10.29
C GLU A 162 19.26 -10.65 -11.51
N LEU A 163 19.45 -11.19 -12.72
CA LEU A 163 19.25 -10.45 -13.96
C LEU A 163 17.81 -9.95 -14.10
N PHE A 164 16.85 -10.85 -13.92
CA PHE A 164 15.43 -10.53 -14.05
C PHE A 164 15.00 -9.47 -13.02
N ASP A 165 15.38 -9.65 -11.76
CA ASP A 165 14.96 -8.77 -10.66
C ASP A 165 15.59 -7.38 -10.78
N ASN A 166 16.87 -7.29 -11.15
CA ASN A 166 17.54 -6.01 -11.36
C ASN A 166 16.96 -5.28 -12.58
N GLN A 167 16.56 -6.01 -13.62
CA GLN A 167 15.88 -5.43 -14.77
C GLN A 167 14.48 -4.92 -14.41
N VAL A 168 13.68 -5.68 -13.67
CA VAL A 168 12.37 -5.25 -13.18
C VAL A 168 12.49 -4.02 -12.28
N SER A 169 13.46 -4.03 -11.36
CA SER A 169 13.70 -2.92 -10.44
C SER A 169 14.09 -1.64 -11.17
N SER A 170 14.91 -1.73 -12.22
CA SER A 170 15.26 -0.55 -13.01
C SER A 170 14.13 -0.04 -13.89
N ILE A 171 13.33 -0.93 -14.49
CA ILE A 171 12.13 -0.52 -15.24
C ILE A 171 11.16 0.19 -14.29
N TYR A 172 10.96 -0.37 -13.10
CA TYR A 172 10.10 0.22 -12.08
C TYR A 172 10.62 1.59 -11.63
N SER A 173 11.90 1.72 -11.31
CA SER A 173 12.48 2.99 -10.85
C SER A 173 12.33 4.08 -11.90
N ARG A 174 12.60 3.76 -13.17
CA ARG A 174 12.47 4.66 -14.33
C ARG A 174 11.06 5.19 -14.49
N GLN A 175 10.06 4.37 -14.22
CA GLN A 175 8.67 4.73 -14.40
C GLN A 175 8.10 5.46 -13.17
N CYS A 176 8.44 4.99 -11.96
CA CYS A 176 7.73 5.34 -10.73
C CYS A 176 8.44 6.35 -9.84
N TYR A 177 9.76 6.48 -9.92
CA TYR A 177 10.48 7.46 -9.11
C TYR A 177 10.38 8.88 -9.68
N SER A 178 10.16 9.03 -11.00
CA SER A 178 9.89 10.32 -11.65
C SER A 178 8.40 10.70 -11.67
N ASP A 179 7.51 9.74 -11.86
CA ASP A 179 6.05 9.95 -11.84
C ASP A 179 5.35 8.93 -10.92
N PRO A 180 5.24 9.25 -9.61
CA PRO A 180 4.65 8.34 -8.63
C PRO A 180 3.14 8.11 -8.82
N SER A 181 2.48 8.89 -9.69
CA SER A 181 1.03 8.88 -9.85
C SER A 181 0.52 7.77 -10.79
N SER A 182 1.42 7.17 -11.57
CA SER A 182 1.08 6.13 -12.53
C SER A 182 0.45 4.91 -11.85
N THR A 183 -0.59 4.34 -12.48
CA THR A 183 -1.26 3.13 -11.98
C THR A 183 -0.35 1.92 -11.92
N ALA A 184 0.71 1.88 -12.75
CA ALA A 184 1.74 0.85 -12.74
C ALA A 184 2.54 0.81 -11.42
N CYS A 185 2.56 1.91 -10.66
CA CYS A 185 3.37 2.05 -9.45
C CYS A 185 2.68 1.52 -8.18
N LYS A 186 1.46 0.96 -8.29
CA LYS A 186 0.68 0.43 -7.16
C LYS A 186 1.05 -1.00 -6.75
N SER A 187 1.96 -1.64 -7.48
CA SER A 187 2.41 -3.01 -7.19
C SER A 187 3.23 -3.12 -5.90
N LEU A 188 3.89 -2.03 -5.50
CA LEU A 188 4.66 -1.92 -4.26
C LEU A 188 3.91 -1.10 -3.18
N PRO A 189 4.30 -1.19 -1.90
CA PRO A 189 3.64 -0.46 -0.81
C PRO A 189 3.70 1.06 -0.97
N VAL A 190 4.85 1.57 -1.42
CA VAL A 190 5.04 2.97 -1.81
C VAL A 190 5.66 3.02 -3.21
N PRO A 191 5.29 4.01 -4.05
CA PRO A 191 5.76 4.10 -5.43
C PRO A 191 7.25 4.42 -5.55
N SER A 192 7.83 5.08 -4.54
CA SER A 192 9.26 5.37 -4.45
C SER A 192 9.67 5.55 -3.00
N ILE A 193 10.90 5.15 -2.68
CA ILE A 193 11.57 5.49 -1.42
C ILE A 193 12.39 6.75 -1.70
N ARG A 194 12.18 7.79 -0.89
CA ARG A 194 12.89 9.07 -1.05
C ARG A 194 14.33 8.92 -0.60
N TRP A 195 15.19 9.66 -1.28
CA TRP A 195 16.61 9.79 -0.93
C TRP A 195 17.07 11.20 -1.24
N THR A 196 18.16 11.60 -0.62
CA THR A 196 18.77 12.91 -0.76
C THR A 196 20.19 12.76 -1.29
N ASN A 197 20.67 13.78 -1.98
CA ASN A 197 22.06 13.87 -2.40
C ASN A 197 22.78 15.03 -1.73
N GLN A 198 24.09 14.88 -1.56
CA GLN A 198 24.96 15.92 -1.02
C GLN A 198 26.36 15.79 -1.63
N SER A 199 26.99 16.93 -1.91
CA SER A 199 28.41 16.97 -2.24
C SER A 199 29.25 16.93 -0.96
N VAL A 200 30.08 15.91 -0.82
CA VAL A 200 30.94 15.66 0.34
C VAL A 200 32.40 15.53 -0.10
N ASP A 201 33.32 15.46 0.84
CA ASP A 201 34.71 15.16 0.50
C ASP A 201 34.85 13.71 0.03
N CYS A 202 35.89 13.41 -0.75
CA CYS A 202 36.13 12.04 -1.21
C CYS A 202 36.37 11.13 0.00
N PRO A 203 35.71 9.96 0.11
CA PRO A 203 35.85 9.08 1.28
C PRO A 203 37.15 8.25 1.26
N PHE A 204 37.95 8.37 0.20
CA PHE A 204 39.18 7.60 -0.02
C PHE A 204 40.41 8.50 0.17
N ALA A 205 41.60 7.92 0.10
CA ALA A 205 42.84 8.69 0.17
C ALA A 205 42.94 9.69 -0.99
N ASP A 206 43.46 10.90 -0.73
CA ASP A 206 43.57 11.98 -1.72
C ASP A 206 44.27 11.54 -3.02
N ALA A 207 45.25 10.63 -2.91
CA ALA A 207 46.03 10.14 -4.05
C ALA A 207 45.19 9.33 -5.07
N VAL A 208 44.06 8.73 -4.69
CA VAL A 208 43.21 7.93 -5.60
C VAL A 208 42.01 8.71 -6.12
N CYS A 209 41.61 9.78 -5.45
CA CYS A 209 40.47 10.62 -5.83
C CYS A 209 40.82 11.54 -7.02
N LEU A 210 39.90 11.69 -7.98
CA LEU A 210 40.09 12.54 -9.17
C LEU A 210 39.98 14.05 -8.88
N GLY A 211 40.37 14.52 -7.69
CA GLY A 211 40.27 15.93 -7.27
C GLY A 211 38.83 16.51 -7.23
N GLN A 212 37.82 15.67 -7.46
CA GLN A 212 36.41 16.02 -7.41
C GLN A 212 35.82 15.68 -6.04
N ARG A 213 34.79 16.43 -5.64
CA ARG A 213 34.02 16.12 -4.42
C ARG A 213 33.26 14.81 -4.60
N GLY A 214 33.15 14.03 -3.53
CA GLY A 214 32.33 12.84 -3.47
C GLY A 214 30.83 13.15 -3.58
N PHE A 215 30.07 12.18 -4.06
CA PHE A 215 28.62 12.23 -4.17
C PHE A 215 28.01 11.30 -3.14
N LYS A 216 27.48 11.88 -2.07
CA LYS A 216 26.75 11.18 -1.02
C LYS A 216 25.28 11.06 -1.39
N MET A 217 24.77 9.84 -1.34
CA MET A 217 23.35 9.51 -1.49
C MET A 217 22.88 8.86 -0.20
N GLN A 218 21.78 9.35 0.37
CA GLN A 218 21.24 8.81 1.61
C GLN A 218 19.73 8.62 1.50
N SER A 219 19.26 7.41 1.80
CA SER A 219 17.83 7.13 1.85
C SER A 219 17.17 7.85 3.03
N GLU A 220 15.87 8.08 2.93
CA GLU A 220 15.07 8.37 4.12
C GLU A 220 15.11 7.17 5.11
N MET A 221 14.50 7.35 6.28
CA MET A 221 14.33 6.25 7.23
C MET A 221 13.26 5.28 6.73
N ILE A 222 13.71 4.14 6.20
CA ILE A 222 12.89 3.10 5.58
C ILE A 222 12.24 2.27 6.68
N SER A 223 10.98 2.57 6.98
CA SER A 223 10.11 1.69 7.78
C SER A 223 9.85 0.34 7.10
N SER A 224 10.05 -0.76 7.85
CA SER A 224 9.61 -2.10 7.42
C SER A 224 8.11 -2.15 7.11
N HIS A 225 7.31 -1.35 7.82
CA HIS A 225 5.86 -1.32 7.66
C HIS A 225 5.36 -0.44 6.52
N THR A 226 5.84 0.79 6.45
CA THR A 226 5.34 1.77 5.48
C THR A 226 5.94 1.55 4.09
N HIS A 227 7.26 1.42 4.00
CA HIS A 227 7.95 1.39 2.70
C HIS A 227 8.10 -0.03 2.14
N LEU A 228 8.37 -1.00 3.01
CA LEU A 228 8.55 -2.41 2.62
C LEU A 228 7.28 -3.25 2.73
N GLY A 229 6.22 -2.72 3.36
CA GLY A 229 4.90 -3.36 3.39
C GLY A 229 4.76 -4.53 4.35
N ILE A 230 5.63 -4.65 5.35
CA ILE A 230 5.52 -5.64 6.43
C ILE A 230 4.50 -5.13 7.46
N ASN A 231 3.26 -5.57 7.35
CA ASN A 231 2.12 -5.18 8.16
C ASN A 231 2.27 -5.65 9.63
N ALA A 232 2.83 -4.78 10.47
CA ALA A 232 3.10 -5.05 11.88
C ALA A 232 2.70 -3.86 12.78
N PRO A 233 2.34 -4.11 14.06
CA PRO A 233 2.15 -3.05 15.05
C PRO A 233 3.48 -2.32 15.32
N GLU A 234 3.42 -1.12 15.89
CA GLU A 234 4.59 -0.24 16.03
C GLU A 234 5.78 -0.89 16.75
N HIS A 235 5.53 -1.65 17.82
CA HIS A 235 6.57 -2.31 18.62
C HIS A 235 7.31 -3.44 17.88
N ASP A 236 6.77 -3.94 16.77
CA ASP A 236 7.36 -5.00 15.96
C ASP A 236 8.05 -4.48 14.69
N ARG A 237 8.03 -3.16 14.48
CA ARG A 237 8.66 -2.53 13.31
C ARG A 237 10.15 -2.35 13.51
N ILE A 238 10.86 -2.23 12.39
CA ILE A 238 12.26 -1.77 12.36
C ILE A 238 12.37 -0.63 11.35
N PHE A 239 13.36 0.22 11.55
CA PHE A 239 13.77 1.20 10.54
C PHE A 239 15.14 0.83 9.98
N TYR A 240 15.30 1.05 8.68
CA TYR A 240 16.52 0.83 7.93
C TYR A 240 16.93 2.14 7.23
N SER A 241 18.22 2.41 7.13
CA SER A 241 18.74 3.51 6.31
C SER A 241 19.99 3.06 5.56
N ARG A 242 20.14 3.56 4.34
CA ARG A 242 21.30 3.34 3.48
C ARG A 242 21.99 4.67 3.20
N GLU A 243 23.31 4.65 3.30
CA GLU A 243 24.19 5.73 2.89
C GLU A 243 25.23 5.18 1.91
N THR A 244 25.38 5.83 0.76
CA THR A 244 26.36 5.48 -0.26
C THR A 244 27.13 6.71 -0.67
N VAL A 245 28.47 6.67 -0.59
CA VAL A 245 29.34 7.76 -1.05
C VAL A 245 30.20 7.28 -2.21
N CYS A 246 30.05 7.91 -3.37
CA CYS A 246 30.80 7.57 -4.57
C CYS A 246 31.78 8.67 -4.98
N ALA A 247 32.93 8.29 -5.54
CA ALA A 247 33.90 9.22 -6.10
C ALA A 247 34.55 8.65 -7.38
N PRO A 248 34.69 9.47 -8.45
CA PRO A 248 35.53 9.14 -9.59
C PRO A 248 37.00 9.04 -9.18
N LEU A 249 37.73 8.08 -9.75
CA LEU A 249 39.13 7.81 -9.40
C LEU A 249 40.10 8.28 -10.49
N VAL A 250 41.35 8.53 -10.10
CA VAL A 250 42.46 8.78 -11.03
C VAL A 250 42.89 7.51 -11.72
N THR A 251 43.32 7.64 -12.97
CA THR A 251 43.96 6.57 -13.76
C THR A 251 45.44 6.87 -14.01
N GLN A 252 46.02 7.79 -13.23
CA GLN A 252 47.39 8.27 -13.34
C GLN A 252 48.43 7.22 -12.90
N PRO A 253 49.74 7.45 -13.15
CA PRO A 253 50.80 6.54 -12.71
C PRO A 253 50.66 6.19 -11.22
N GLY A 254 50.68 4.89 -10.90
CA GLY A 254 50.40 4.34 -9.57
C GLY A 254 49.11 3.52 -9.50
N PHE A 255 48.09 3.88 -10.29
CA PHE A 255 46.81 3.14 -10.37
C PHE A 255 46.54 2.53 -11.75
N SER A 256 47.38 2.83 -12.74
CA SER A 256 47.39 2.14 -14.02
C SER A 256 48.82 1.90 -14.53
N GLN A 257 48.99 0.88 -15.35
CA GLN A 257 50.25 0.53 -16.02
C GLN A 257 49.98 0.04 -17.44
N PHE A 258 50.62 0.66 -18.43
CA PHE A 258 50.61 0.18 -19.81
C PHE A 258 51.54 -1.03 -19.96
N ILE A 259 51.07 -2.06 -20.65
CA ILE A 259 51.82 -3.29 -20.95
C ILE A 259 51.83 -3.56 -22.46
N ASN A 260 52.98 -3.98 -22.98
CA ASN A 260 53.20 -4.28 -24.39
C ASN A 260 54.23 -5.42 -24.55
N GLY A 261 54.48 -5.86 -25.79
CA GLY A 261 55.53 -6.83 -26.11
C GLY A 261 55.32 -8.21 -25.46
N SER A 262 56.34 -8.73 -24.77
CA SER A 262 56.33 -10.07 -24.17
C SER A 262 55.24 -10.26 -23.10
N GLU A 263 54.95 -9.22 -22.33
CA GLU A 263 53.91 -9.29 -21.29
C GLU A 263 52.50 -9.31 -21.91
N ALA A 264 52.24 -8.45 -22.91
CA ALA A 264 50.98 -8.50 -23.65
C ALA A 264 50.82 -9.84 -24.42
N THR A 265 51.92 -10.41 -24.91
CA THR A 265 51.94 -11.76 -25.51
C THR A 265 51.50 -12.84 -24.52
N ALA A 266 51.90 -12.76 -23.26
CA ALA A 266 51.46 -13.71 -22.22
C ALA A 266 49.94 -13.65 -21.96
N PHE A 267 49.31 -12.50 -22.23
CA PHE A 267 47.85 -12.33 -22.18
C PHE A 267 47.15 -12.68 -23.52
N GLY A 268 47.87 -13.17 -24.52
CA GLY A 268 47.33 -13.54 -25.84
C GLY A 268 47.20 -12.38 -26.82
N TRP A 269 47.80 -11.22 -26.54
CA TRP A 269 47.69 -10.00 -27.36
C TRP A 269 49.06 -9.45 -27.77
N PRO A 270 49.83 -10.16 -28.62
CA PRO A 270 51.23 -9.83 -28.91
C PRO A 270 51.43 -8.47 -29.58
N ASN A 271 50.44 -7.99 -30.34
CA ASN A 271 50.51 -6.77 -31.14
C ASN A 271 49.71 -5.61 -30.53
N ASN A 272 49.17 -5.76 -29.32
CA ASN A 272 48.33 -4.76 -28.70
C ASN A 272 49.04 -4.09 -27.52
N VAL A 273 48.56 -2.90 -27.19
CA VAL A 273 48.85 -2.25 -25.91
C VAL A 273 47.69 -2.54 -24.97
N LEU A 274 47.98 -3.08 -23.79
CA LEU A 274 46.98 -3.26 -22.74
C LEU A 274 47.27 -2.31 -21.57
N ILE A 275 46.26 -2.10 -20.73
CA ILE A 275 46.33 -1.29 -19.53
C ILE A 275 45.94 -2.19 -18.35
N LYS A 276 46.86 -2.38 -17.41
CA LYS A 276 46.58 -2.95 -16.09
C LYS A 276 46.09 -1.84 -15.17
N TYR A 277 44.92 -2.04 -14.58
CA TYR A 277 44.39 -1.19 -13.51
C TYR A 277 44.72 -1.81 -12.15
N LEU A 278 45.25 -1.00 -11.23
CA LEU A 278 45.90 -1.40 -9.98
C LEU A 278 45.13 -0.89 -8.74
N TYR A 279 43.81 -1.02 -8.73
CA TYR A 279 42.96 -0.68 -7.57
C TYR A 279 42.89 -1.80 -6.51
N GLY A 280 43.86 -2.72 -6.54
CA GLY A 280 43.97 -3.85 -5.61
C GLY A 280 43.98 -5.22 -6.29
N PRO A 281 44.57 -6.25 -5.65
CA PRO A 281 44.73 -7.58 -6.24
C PRO A 281 43.40 -8.33 -6.37
N ARG A 282 43.34 -9.25 -7.35
CA ARG A 282 42.15 -10.07 -7.63
C ARG A 282 42.52 -11.51 -7.98
N ASN A 283 41.92 -12.51 -7.35
CA ASN A 283 42.15 -13.94 -7.65
C ASN A 283 43.65 -14.32 -7.74
N GLY A 284 44.48 -13.83 -6.81
CA GLY A 284 45.93 -14.07 -6.80
C GLY A 284 46.73 -13.26 -7.83
N GLN A 285 46.07 -12.44 -8.66
CA GLN A 285 46.73 -11.50 -9.57
C GLN A 285 47.05 -10.19 -8.84
N SER A 286 48.19 -9.58 -9.17
CA SER A 286 48.64 -8.31 -8.60
C SER A 286 47.92 -7.07 -9.16
N TYR A 287 46.89 -7.26 -9.99
CA TYR A 287 46.12 -6.20 -10.65
C TYR A 287 44.61 -6.47 -10.52
N THR A 288 43.80 -5.42 -10.69
CA THR A 288 42.34 -5.49 -10.58
C THR A 288 41.69 -5.89 -11.91
N HIS A 289 42.10 -5.23 -12.99
CA HIS A 289 41.53 -5.42 -14.32
C HIS A 289 42.56 -5.15 -15.43
N ILE A 290 42.36 -5.77 -16.60
CA ILE A 290 43.14 -5.51 -17.80
C ILE A 290 42.19 -5.06 -18.91
N TYR A 291 42.53 -3.96 -19.56
CA TYR A 291 41.82 -3.41 -20.70
C TYR A 291 42.73 -3.39 -21.94
N ASN A 292 42.21 -3.73 -23.11
CA ASN A 292 42.95 -3.64 -24.37
C ASN A 292 42.63 -2.32 -25.08
N THR A 293 43.62 -1.48 -25.36
CA THR A 293 43.40 -0.16 -25.99
C THR A 293 42.81 -0.26 -27.38
N TYR A 294 42.95 -1.42 -28.04
CA TYR A 294 42.29 -1.72 -29.32
C TYR A 294 40.77 -1.60 -29.26
N GLY A 295 40.16 -1.66 -28.05
CA GLY A 295 38.73 -1.43 -27.86
C GLY A 295 38.21 -0.13 -28.48
N GLN A 296 39.03 0.93 -28.58
CA GLN A 296 38.65 2.17 -29.27
C GLN A 296 38.39 2.00 -30.78
N SER A 297 38.97 0.98 -31.40
CA SER A 297 38.86 0.70 -32.84
C SER A 297 37.98 -0.51 -33.16
N MET A 298 37.37 -1.15 -32.16
CA MET A 298 36.60 -2.38 -32.33
C MET A 298 35.15 -2.17 -32.81
N GLN A 299 34.70 -0.91 -32.97
CA GLN A 299 33.31 -0.57 -33.31
C GLN A 299 32.31 -1.09 -32.27
N ILE A 300 32.67 -0.98 -30.98
CA ILE A 300 31.82 -1.38 -29.85
C ILE A 300 31.52 -0.18 -28.95
N GLY A 301 30.32 -0.17 -28.37
CA GLY A 301 29.88 0.87 -27.43
C GLY A 301 30.42 0.68 -26.02
N TYR A 302 29.74 1.25 -25.02
CA TYR A 302 30.13 1.13 -23.62
C TYR A 302 30.28 -0.33 -23.15
N ASN A 303 31.33 -0.58 -22.37
CA ASN A 303 31.48 -1.78 -21.54
C ASN A 303 31.66 -1.39 -20.09
N THR A 304 31.15 -2.22 -19.18
CA THR A 304 31.30 -1.99 -17.75
C THR A 304 31.74 -3.25 -17.01
N TRP A 305 32.48 -3.06 -15.93
CA TRP A 305 32.86 -4.12 -15.00
C TRP A 305 32.67 -3.64 -13.57
N ALA A 306 32.26 -4.53 -12.68
CA ALA A 306 32.13 -4.25 -11.27
C ALA A 306 32.90 -5.25 -10.41
N TYR A 307 33.46 -4.75 -9.30
CA TYR A 307 34.12 -5.53 -8.27
C TYR A 307 33.58 -5.11 -6.91
N TYR A 308 33.52 -6.04 -5.96
CA TYR A 308 33.03 -5.76 -4.61
C TYR A 308 33.98 -6.30 -3.56
N ALA A 309 33.99 -5.63 -2.41
CA ALA A 309 34.66 -6.07 -1.19
C ALA A 309 33.77 -5.75 0.02
N LEU A 310 33.66 -6.70 0.96
CA LEU A 310 32.85 -6.55 2.16
C LEU A 310 33.74 -6.14 3.33
N ALA A 311 33.29 -5.22 4.18
CA ALA A 311 34.08 -4.67 5.28
C ALA A 311 34.67 -5.76 6.22
N ALA A 312 33.89 -6.80 6.55
CA ALA A 312 34.26 -7.84 7.51
C ALA A 312 34.81 -9.14 6.91
N ARG A 313 34.90 -9.29 5.58
CA ARG A 313 35.33 -10.56 4.96
C ARG A 313 36.58 -10.38 4.11
N ASN A 314 37.69 -10.95 4.58
CA ASN A 314 38.94 -11.08 3.81
C ASN A 314 38.88 -12.10 2.65
N ASN A 315 37.71 -12.68 2.36
CA ASN A 315 37.53 -13.71 1.33
C ASN A 315 36.82 -13.18 0.07
N SER A 316 36.82 -11.86 -0.16
CA SER A 316 36.36 -11.29 -1.42
C SER A 316 37.36 -11.62 -2.54
N VAL A 317 36.83 -11.87 -3.74
CA VAL A 317 37.62 -12.14 -4.95
C VAL A 317 38.58 -10.99 -5.28
N TRP A 318 38.21 -9.76 -4.93
CA TRP A 318 39.00 -8.54 -5.04
C TRP A 318 39.29 -7.98 -3.66
N THR A 319 40.55 -7.64 -3.40
CA THR A 319 40.98 -6.94 -2.20
C THR A 319 41.30 -5.50 -2.60
N PRO A 320 40.60 -4.49 -2.04
CA PRO A 320 40.84 -3.08 -2.35
C PRO A 320 42.29 -2.67 -2.04
N ALA A 321 42.85 -1.79 -2.86
CA ALA A 321 44.11 -1.13 -2.52
C ALA A 321 43.96 -0.30 -1.23
N GLU A 322 45.06 -0.12 -0.49
CA GLU A 322 45.06 0.65 0.77
C GLU A 322 44.47 2.05 0.59
N ALA A 323 44.73 2.71 -0.54
CA ALA A 323 44.17 4.02 -0.86
C ALA A 323 42.63 4.05 -0.96
N LEU A 324 41.98 2.90 -1.17
CA LEU A 324 40.52 2.74 -1.22
C LEU A 324 39.93 2.19 0.08
N ALA A 325 40.76 1.86 1.08
CA ALA A 325 40.29 1.26 2.32
C ALA A 325 39.44 2.26 3.12
N VAL A 326 38.21 1.88 3.43
CA VAL A 326 37.29 2.63 4.28
C VAL A 326 36.81 1.70 5.38
N GLU A 327 36.98 2.11 6.63
CA GLU A 327 36.59 1.30 7.78
C GLU A 327 35.07 1.12 7.82
N HIS A 328 34.61 -0.10 8.11
CA HIS A 328 33.19 -0.43 8.28
C HIS A 328 32.27 -0.12 7.09
N LYS A 329 32.79 -0.07 5.86
CA LYS A 329 31.98 0.16 4.65
C LYS A 329 32.23 -0.93 3.62
N ASP A 330 31.18 -1.34 2.94
CA ASP A 330 31.32 -2.23 1.78
C ASP A 330 31.72 -1.38 0.57
N LEU A 331 32.60 -1.92 -0.27
CA LEU A 331 33.13 -1.19 -1.43
C LEU A 331 32.66 -1.81 -2.73
N THR A 332 32.22 -0.97 -3.65
CA THR A 332 31.98 -1.32 -5.05
C THR A 332 32.90 -0.49 -5.95
N LEU A 333 33.72 -1.14 -6.78
CA LEU A 333 34.48 -0.50 -7.84
C LEU A 333 33.80 -0.76 -9.18
N ILE A 334 33.47 0.31 -9.91
CA ILE A 334 32.85 0.28 -11.23
C ILE A 334 33.86 0.83 -12.24
N LEU A 335 34.11 0.09 -13.31
CA LEU A 335 34.95 0.50 -14.43
C LEU A 335 34.06 0.71 -15.65
N ILE A 336 34.10 1.91 -16.24
CA ILE A 336 33.29 2.26 -17.42
C ILE A 336 34.25 2.54 -18.58
N ALA A 337 34.19 1.73 -19.64
CA ALA A 337 34.95 1.94 -20.86
C ALA A 337 34.04 2.44 -21.99
N PRO A 338 34.25 3.64 -22.54
CA PRO A 338 33.48 4.14 -23.68
C PRO A 338 33.84 3.45 -25.01
N ASN A 339 35.00 2.79 -25.11
CA ASN A 339 35.47 2.09 -26.31
C ASN A 339 35.40 2.98 -27.57
N SER A 340 34.59 2.63 -28.59
CA SER A 340 34.48 3.36 -29.86
C SER A 340 33.42 4.47 -29.85
N ILE A 341 32.83 4.79 -28.69
CA ILE A 341 31.87 5.92 -28.59
C ILE A 341 32.56 7.24 -28.92
N PHE A 342 31.90 8.05 -29.74
CA PHE A 342 32.27 9.43 -30.01
C PHE A 342 31.11 10.38 -29.70
N HIS A 343 31.43 11.55 -29.18
CA HIS A 343 30.47 12.55 -28.77
C HIS A 343 30.32 13.62 -29.86
N MET A 344 29.09 14.09 -30.03
CA MET A 344 28.79 15.17 -30.98
C MET A 344 29.18 16.56 -30.43
N GLU A 345 29.27 16.68 -29.11
CA GLU A 345 29.63 17.89 -28.37
C GLU A 345 30.68 17.54 -27.32
N PRO A 346 31.54 18.50 -26.92
CA PRO A 346 32.49 18.27 -25.83
C PRO A 346 31.75 18.09 -24.51
N ASN A 347 32.34 17.35 -23.57
CA ASN A 347 31.78 17.11 -22.25
C ASN A 347 32.87 17.15 -21.17
N ASP A 348 32.59 17.88 -20.09
CA ASP A 348 33.49 18.06 -18.94
C ASP A 348 33.17 17.14 -17.75
N ASP A 349 32.21 16.20 -17.92
CA ASP A 349 31.93 15.20 -16.89
C ASP A 349 33.21 14.40 -16.54
N PRO A 350 33.54 14.19 -15.26
CA PRO A 350 34.77 13.51 -14.89
C PRO A 350 34.85 12.08 -15.43
N VAL A 351 33.74 11.36 -15.60
CA VAL A 351 33.71 9.96 -16.04
C VAL A 351 33.45 9.83 -17.53
N PHE A 352 32.53 10.64 -18.06
CA PHE A 352 32.10 10.66 -19.47
C PHE A 352 32.76 11.79 -20.27
N GLY A 353 33.88 12.32 -19.78
CA GLY A 353 34.61 13.42 -20.38
C GLY A 353 35.05 13.09 -21.81
N ALA A 354 34.81 14.02 -22.73
CA ALA A 354 35.11 13.86 -24.15
C ALA A 354 35.54 15.19 -24.73
N ASN A 355 36.84 15.48 -24.67
CA ASN A 355 37.44 16.75 -25.06
C ASN A 355 38.47 16.61 -26.18
N VAL A 356 38.77 15.36 -26.60
CA VAL A 356 39.70 15.09 -27.69
C VAL A 356 39.02 15.34 -29.04
N ARG A 357 39.16 16.55 -29.57
CA ARG A 357 38.56 16.95 -30.85
C ARG A 357 39.17 16.20 -32.03
N VAL A 358 38.33 15.54 -32.82
CA VAL A 358 38.67 14.85 -34.06
C VAL A 358 37.84 15.41 -35.20
N VAL A 359 38.46 15.54 -36.38
CA VAL A 359 37.78 15.97 -37.61
C VAL A 359 37.93 14.84 -38.63
N ALA A 360 36.82 14.23 -39.01
CA ALA A 360 36.76 13.16 -40.01
C ALA A 360 35.68 13.49 -41.04
N ASP A 361 36.02 13.46 -42.33
CA ASP A 361 35.09 13.73 -43.44
C ASP A 361 34.26 15.02 -43.30
N GLY A 362 34.86 16.07 -42.71
CA GLY A 362 34.22 17.36 -42.48
C GLY A 362 33.31 17.43 -41.24
N LEU A 363 33.10 16.31 -40.53
CA LEU A 363 32.39 16.25 -39.27
C LEU A 363 33.36 16.43 -38.10
N VAL A 364 33.00 17.29 -37.14
CA VAL A 364 33.74 17.46 -35.89
C VAL A 364 33.09 16.57 -34.83
N THR A 365 33.88 15.70 -34.22
CA THR A 365 33.47 14.84 -33.11
C THR A 365 34.49 14.92 -31.98
N TYR A 366 34.12 14.40 -30.81
CA TYR A 366 34.97 14.40 -29.62
C TYR A 366 35.13 12.98 -29.11
N LEU A 367 36.38 12.55 -28.96
CA LEU A 367 36.71 11.25 -28.37
C LEU A 367 36.80 11.36 -26.85
N PRO A 368 36.53 10.25 -26.13
CA PRO A 368 36.63 10.20 -24.68
C PRO A 368 38.05 10.49 -24.17
N ASP A 369 38.14 11.15 -23.02
CA ASP A 369 39.41 11.56 -22.41
C ASP A 369 40.21 10.38 -21.83
N ARG A 370 39.52 9.27 -21.53
CA ARG A 370 40.10 8.08 -20.88
C ARG A 370 39.61 6.79 -21.52
N PHE A 371 40.49 5.78 -21.54
CA PHE A 371 40.15 4.43 -21.99
C PHE A 371 39.14 3.73 -21.06
N VAL A 372 39.31 3.92 -19.75
CA VAL A 372 38.38 3.45 -18.71
C VAL A 372 38.31 4.52 -17.64
N SER A 373 37.09 4.85 -17.21
CA SER A 373 36.82 5.76 -16.11
C SER A 373 36.36 4.96 -14.88
N PRO A 374 37.16 4.90 -13.80
CA PRO A 374 36.81 4.20 -12.57
C PRO A 374 35.98 5.07 -11.63
N ILE A 375 35.02 4.45 -10.94
CA ILE A 375 34.26 5.02 -9.82
C ILE A 375 34.33 4.01 -8.67
N ALA A 376 34.66 4.46 -7.46
CA ALA A 376 34.46 3.64 -6.26
C ALA A 376 33.33 4.22 -5.40
N CYS A 377 32.54 3.33 -4.81
CA CYS A 377 31.44 3.65 -3.92
C CYS A 377 31.59 2.90 -2.60
N ALA A 378 31.42 3.62 -1.49
CA ALA A 378 31.39 3.07 -0.14
C ALA A 378 29.95 3.04 0.38
N ASP A 379 29.43 1.84 0.63
CA ASP A 379 28.09 1.57 1.14
C ASP A 379 28.11 1.38 2.66
N GLY A 380 27.16 2.01 3.34
CA GLY A 380 26.89 1.84 4.76
C GLY A 380 25.41 1.68 5.03
N HIS A 381 25.10 0.83 6.00
CA HIS A 381 23.76 0.42 6.36
C HIS A 381 23.52 0.63 7.86
N GLN A 382 22.31 1.05 8.22
CA GLN A 382 21.93 1.29 9.61
C GLN A 382 20.57 0.64 9.90
N ILE A 383 20.45 0.01 11.07
CA ILE A 383 19.17 -0.51 11.59
C ILE A 383 18.88 0.18 12.92
N CYS A 384 17.62 0.58 13.09
CA CYS A 384 17.12 1.22 14.30
C CYS A 384 15.90 0.52 14.88
N ASN A 385 15.82 0.53 16.20
CA ASN A 385 14.64 0.09 16.94
C ASN A 385 13.74 1.31 17.25
N PRO A 386 12.50 1.36 16.71
CA PRO A 386 11.59 2.49 16.93
C PRO A 386 11.15 2.67 18.39
N MET A 387 11.26 1.64 19.23
CA MET A 387 10.73 1.68 20.60
C MET A 387 11.67 2.35 21.61
N ASN A 388 12.94 2.52 21.25
CA ASN A 388 13.96 3.08 22.14
C ASN A 388 14.93 4.04 21.43
N ASP A 389 14.65 4.36 20.17
CA ASP A 389 15.46 5.21 19.28
C ASP A 389 16.94 4.83 19.19
N ARG A 390 17.28 3.57 19.47
CA ARG A 390 18.66 3.06 19.34
C ARG A 390 18.90 2.57 17.92
N CYS A 391 20.00 3.03 17.35
CA CYS A 391 20.48 2.65 16.03
C CYS A 391 21.89 2.04 16.12
N THR A 392 22.23 1.20 15.15
CA THR A 392 23.63 0.88 14.87
C THR A 392 24.35 2.12 14.33
N SER A 393 25.68 2.12 14.29
CA SER A 393 26.39 3.00 13.34
C SER A 393 26.09 2.56 11.91
N PHE A 394 26.48 3.37 10.92
CA PHE A 394 26.50 2.91 9.54
C PHE A 394 27.64 1.91 9.36
N LEU A 395 27.30 0.68 9.00
CA LEU A 395 28.21 -0.45 8.88
C LEU A 395 28.06 -1.13 7.52
N GLY A 396 29.06 -1.91 7.09
CA GLY A 396 28.93 -2.82 5.95
C GLY A 396 27.82 -3.85 6.19
N SER A 397 27.23 -4.40 5.13
CA SER A 397 26.11 -5.35 5.19
C SER A 397 26.39 -6.57 6.09
N ALA A 398 27.62 -7.09 6.02
CA ALA A 398 28.12 -8.18 6.87
C ALA A 398 28.14 -7.81 8.36
N GLU A 399 28.79 -6.70 8.70
CA GLU A 399 28.93 -6.21 10.08
C GLU A 399 27.59 -5.78 10.67
N LEU A 400 26.72 -5.18 9.85
CA LEU A 400 25.37 -4.77 10.25
C LEU A 400 24.59 -5.97 10.80
N SER A 401 24.68 -7.12 10.13
CA SER A 401 23.95 -8.33 10.52
C SER A 401 24.37 -8.84 11.91
N GLU A 402 25.62 -8.62 12.31
CA GLU A 402 26.14 -8.96 13.64
C GLU A 402 25.77 -7.89 14.66
N ALA A 403 25.99 -6.62 14.34
CA ALA A 403 25.69 -5.48 15.20
C ALA A 403 24.20 -5.38 15.54
N ALA A 404 23.32 -5.63 14.57
CA ALA A 404 21.87 -5.56 14.75
C ALA A 404 21.31 -6.69 15.64
N ARG A 405 22.02 -7.82 15.74
CA ARG A 405 21.70 -8.91 16.68
C ARG A 405 22.29 -8.69 18.08
N SER A 406 23.06 -7.62 18.29
CA SER A 406 23.62 -7.32 19.60
C SER A 406 22.52 -6.92 20.60
N ALA A 407 22.73 -7.26 21.87
CA ALA A 407 21.82 -6.87 22.95
C ALA A 407 21.66 -5.35 23.12
N ARG A 408 22.55 -4.54 22.51
CA ARG A 408 22.52 -3.07 22.61
C ARG A 408 21.30 -2.46 21.92
N LEU A 409 20.90 -3.02 20.77
CA LEU A 409 19.73 -2.57 20.01
C LEU A 409 18.40 -3.00 20.67
N ALA A 410 18.46 -4.02 21.53
CA ALA A 410 17.34 -4.58 22.27
C ALA A 410 16.13 -4.89 21.37
N LEU A 411 16.38 -5.55 20.23
CA LEU A 411 15.32 -6.00 19.33
C LEU A 411 14.47 -7.10 19.98
N ASN A 412 13.16 -7.03 19.79
CA ASN A 412 12.26 -8.11 20.16
C ASN A 412 12.34 -9.26 19.12
N PRO A 413 11.78 -10.46 19.41
CA PRO A 413 11.86 -11.59 18.48
C PRO A 413 11.25 -11.32 17.09
N THR A 414 10.16 -10.57 16.99
CA THR A 414 9.52 -10.18 15.72
C THR A 414 10.39 -9.22 14.91
N GLN A 415 11.06 -8.28 15.57
CA GLN A 415 12.00 -7.36 14.94
C GLN A 415 13.23 -8.12 14.41
N VAL A 416 13.73 -9.12 15.15
CA VAL A 416 14.82 -10.00 14.68
C VAL A 416 14.37 -10.83 13.47
N ALA A 417 13.15 -11.38 13.50
CA ALA A 417 12.57 -12.09 12.36
C ALA A 417 12.41 -11.17 11.13
N THR A 418 11.99 -9.92 11.35
CA THR A 418 11.85 -8.91 10.29
C THR A 418 13.21 -8.56 9.69
N LEU A 419 14.26 -8.41 10.51
CA LEU A 419 15.62 -8.20 10.05
C LEU A 419 16.12 -9.40 9.21
N ALA A 420 15.87 -10.62 9.66
CA ALA A 420 16.25 -11.83 8.91
C ALA A 420 15.53 -11.92 7.55
N ARG A 421 14.29 -11.39 7.47
CA ARG A 421 13.51 -11.32 6.23
C ARG A 421 14.05 -10.29 5.24
N ILE A 422 14.39 -9.07 5.69
CA ILE A 422 14.89 -8.02 4.78
C ILE A 422 16.40 -8.14 4.50
N GLY A 423 17.12 -8.89 5.33
CA GLY A 423 18.57 -9.06 5.27
C GLY A 423 19.09 -9.47 3.89
N PRO A 424 18.57 -10.54 3.24
CA PRO A 424 18.96 -10.91 1.89
C PRO A 424 18.90 -9.73 0.90
N GLY A 425 17.80 -8.97 0.91
CA GLY A 425 17.62 -7.77 0.08
C GLY A 425 18.66 -6.68 0.33
N ILE A 426 19.18 -6.56 1.55
CA ILE A 426 20.29 -5.62 1.84
C ILE A 426 21.58 -6.08 1.15
N TYR A 427 21.85 -7.40 1.07
CA TYR A 427 23.05 -7.95 0.44
C TYR A 427 22.99 -7.98 -1.09
N THR A 428 21.80 -8.13 -1.66
CA THR A 428 21.59 -8.28 -3.11
C THR A 428 21.32 -6.94 -3.79
N SER A 429 20.70 -5.96 -3.13
CA SER A 429 20.45 -4.61 -3.69
C SER A 429 21.70 -3.68 -3.75
N THR A 430 22.92 -4.23 -3.83
CA THR A 430 24.16 -3.45 -3.91
C THR A 430 24.41 -2.89 -5.32
N PHE A 431 25.24 -1.86 -5.43
CA PHE A 431 25.64 -1.33 -6.75
C PHE A 431 26.38 -2.39 -7.57
N TYR A 432 27.19 -3.24 -6.91
CA TYR A 432 27.84 -4.37 -7.57
C TYR A 432 26.84 -5.29 -8.27
N ASN A 433 25.81 -5.78 -7.60
CA ASN A 433 24.86 -6.73 -8.21
C ASN A 433 24.06 -6.08 -9.35
N LEU A 434 23.64 -4.82 -9.17
CA LEU A 434 22.94 -4.06 -10.19
C LEU A 434 23.79 -3.87 -11.47
N VAL A 435 25.09 -3.63 -11.31
CA VAL A 435 26.01 -3.47 -12.45
C VAL A 435 26.42 -4.83 -13.04
N TRP A 436 26.70 -5.83 -12.22
CA TRP A 436 27.22 -7.13 -12.69
C TRP A 436 26.23 -7.85 -13.62
N THR A 437 24.93 -7.85 -13.30
CA THR A 437 23.93 -8.52 -14.14
C THR A 437 23.53 -7.70 -15.37
N ARG A 438 23.46 -6.37 -15.24
CA ARG A 438 22.99 -5.49 -16.33
C ARG A 438 24.10 -4.98 -17.24
N THR A 439 25.36 -5.14 -16.82
CA THR A 439 26.55 -4.68 -17.53
C THR A 439 26.36 -3.23 -18.01
N GLN A 440 26.57 -2.89 -19.28
CA GLN A 440 26.47 -1.52 -19.76
C GLN A 440 25.02 -0.96 -19.76
N SER A 441 23.99 -1.81 -19.68
CA SER A 441 22.59 -1.38 -19.71
C SER A 441 22.10 -0.69 -18.43
N PHE A 442 22.92 -0.60 -17.38
CA PHE A 442 22.61 0.27 -16.24
C PHE A 442 22.81 1.76 -16.58
N LEU A 443 23.66 2.07 -17.56
CA LEU A 443 24.02 3.44 -17.92
C LEU A 443 22.86 4.18 -18.57
N ARG A 444 22.48 5.33 -18.01
CA ARG A 444 21.58 6.30 -18.63
C ARG A 444 22.21 6.93 -19.87
N ALA A 445 23.53 7.14 -19.86
CA ALA A 445 24.27 7.63 -21.02
C ALA A 445 24.06 6.74 -22.26
N GLN A 446 23.94 5.42 -22.07
CA GLN A 446 23.73 4.47 -23.16
C GLN A 446 22.35 4.61 -23.82
N GLU A 447 21.34 5.14 -23.13
CA GLU A 447 20.02 5.44 -23.72
C GLU A 447 20.08 6.56 -24.76
N LEU A 448 21.16 7.34 -24.73
CA LEU A 448 21.42 8.47 -25.62
C LEU A 448 22.44 8.14 -26.71
N VAL A 449 22.76 6.85 -26.91
CA VAL A 449 23.65 6.37 -27.96
C VAL A 449 22.85 5.81 -29.14
N ALA A 450 23.16 6.28 -30.35
CA ALA A 450 22.69 5.71 -31.61
C ALA A 450 23.88 5.17 -32.42
N GLY A 451 23.99 3.84 -32.54
CA GLY A 451 25.20 3.20 -33.09
C GLY A 451 26.39 3.44 -32.16
N LEU A 452 27.29 4.35 -32.54
CA LEU A 452 28.44 4.80 -31.72
C LEU A 452 28.41 6.30 -31.42
N SER A 453 27.38 7.01 -31.91
CA SER A 453 27.22 8.44 -31.70
C SER A 453 26.50 8.68 -30.39
N GLN A 454 27.17 9.39 -29.47
CA GLN A 454 26.62 9.82 -28.19
C GLN A 454 26.05 11.23 -28.32
N LEU A 455 24.76 11.38 -27.96
CA LEU A 455 24.14 12.70 -27.81
C LEU A 455 24.75 13.44 -26.61
N SER A 456 24.56 14.76 -26.58
CA SER A 456 25.05 15.64 -25.53
C SER A 456 24.70 15.11 -24.13
N LEU A 457 25.70 15.09 -23.26
CA LEU A 457 25.57 14.67 -21.86
C LEU A 457 25.82 15.87 -20.96
N PRO A 458 25.10 16.00 -19.84
CA PRO A 458 25.40 17.03 -18.86
C PRO A 458 26.74 16.76 -18.15
N SER A 459 27.38 17.82 -17.66
CA SER A 459 28.68 17.74 -16.94
C SER A 459 28.61 16.99 -15.60
N ASN A 460 27.41 16.60 -15.15
CA ASN A 460 27.18 15.80 -13.95
C ASN A 460 26.56 14.43 -14.26
N GLN A 461 26.70 13.93 -15.49
CA GLN A 461 26.19 12.63 -15.92
C GLN A 461 26.57 11.51 -14.96
N TRP A 462 27.80 11.45 -14.44
CA TRP A 462 28.20 10.41 -13.49
C TRP A 462 27.35 10.40 -12.21
N GLN A 463 26.90 11.56 -11.73
CA GLN A 463 26.00 11.67 -10.57
C GLN A 463 24.59 11.18 -10.92
N ILE A 464 24.14 11.42 -12.15
CA ILE A 464 22.88 10.90 -12.67
C ILE A 464 22.93 9.37 -12.72
N GLU A 465 24.05 8.78 -13.14
CA GLU A 465 24.26 7.33 -13.14
C GLU A 465 24.18 6.75 -11.72
N MET A 466 24.93 7.34 -10.77
CA MET A 466 24.94 6.86 -9.39
C MET A 466 23.59 7.05 -8.70
N GLY A 467 22.91 8.17 -8.97
CA GLY A 467 21.55 8.42 -8.49
C GLY A 467 20.52 7.44 -9.06
N SER A 468 20.68 7.04 -10.33
CA SER A 468 19.84 5.99 -10.93
C SER A 468 20.10 4.63 -10.28
N LEU A 469 21.35 4.28 -9.99
CA LEU A 469 21.68 3.04 -9.25
C LEU A 469 21.11 3.05 -7.82
N MET A 470 21.10 4.20 -7.14
CA MET A 470 20.46 4.34 -5.82
C MET A 470 18.96 4.08 -5.90
N ALA A 471 18.27 4.65 -6.89
CA ALA A 471 16.84 4.40 -7.10
C ALA A 471 16.56 2.92 -7.44
N ASP A 472 17.37 2.32 -8.31
CA ASP A 472 17.27 0.91 -8.68
C ASP A 472 17.45 -0.01 -7.46
N ALA A 473 18.43 0.30 -6.60
CA ALA A 473 18.69 -0.45 -5.37
C ALA A 473 17.54 -0.39 -4.37
N LEU A 474 16.95 0.80 -4.17
CA LEU A 474 15.80 0.96 -3.28
C LEU A 474 14.57 0.23 -3.80
N ALA A 475 14.32 0.25 -5.12
CA ALA A 475 13.26 -0.53 -5.74
C ALA A 475 13.49 -2.04 -5.61
N SER A 476 14.73 -2.50 -5.80
CA SER A 476 15.14 -3.90 -5.61
C SER A 476 14.85 -4.37 -4.18
N LEU A 477 15.20 -3.58 -3.15
CA LEU A 477 14.90 -3.91 -1.75
C LEU A 477 13.39 -4.11 -1.50
N GLN A 478 12.54 -3.27 -2.10
CA GLN A 478 11.08 -3.41 -1.99
C GLN A 478 10.57 -4.68 -2.67
N HIS A 479 11.06 -4.97 -3.88
CA HIS A 479 10.69 -6.17 -4.62
C HIS A 479 11.11 -7.45 -3.89
N GLU A 480 12.33 -7.51 -3.38
CA GLU A 480 12.79 -8.70 -2.66
C GLU A 480 12.01 -8.95 -1.36
N THR A 481 11.64 -7.88 -0.66
CA THR A 481 10.79 -8.01 0.53
C THR A 481 9.40 -8.57 0.19
N LEU A 482 8.87 -8.22 -0.99
CA LEU A 482 7.62 -8.74 -1.53
C LEU A 482 7.73 -10.21 -1.94
N GLU A 483 8.83 -10.58 -2.61
CA GLU A 483 9.10 -11.96 -3.05
C GLU A 483 9.17 -12.96 -1.91
N TYR A 484 9.49 -12.51 -0.68
CA TYR A 484 9.42 -13.35 0.51
C TYR A 484 8.06 -14.03 0.70
N VAL A 485 6.96 -13.43 0.23
CA VAL A 485 5.60 -13.99 0.36
C VAL A 485 5.09 -14.56 -0.98
N THR A 486 5.43 -13.92 -2.10
CA THR A 486 4.93 -14.32 -3.42
C THR A 486 5.75 -15.45 -4.06
N GLY A 487 7.00 -15.63 -3.63
CA GLY A 487 8.02 -16.35 -4.38
C GLY A 487 8.62 -15.50 -5.50
N PRO A 488 9.63 -16.02 -6.22
CA PRO A 488 10.31 -15.30 -7.28
C PRO A 488 9.37 -15.01 -8.45
N ALA A 489 9.50 -13.82 -9.02
CA ALA A 489 8.83 -13.47 -10.27
C ALA A 489 9.49 -14.14 -11.49
N ALA A 490 10.79 -14.40 -11.39
CA ALA A 490 11.61 -14.98 -12.44
C ALA A 490 11.24 -16.46 -12.68
N PRO A 491 11.10 -16.91 -13.94
CA PRO A 491 10.81 -18.30 -14.27
C PRO A 491 12.08 -19.17 -14.21
N VAL A 492 12.67 -19.30 -13.03
CA VAL A 492 13.92 -20.06 -12.80
C VAL A 492 13.70 -21.24 -11.85
N GLN A 493 14.54 -22.27 -11.97
CA GLN A 493 14.48 -23.45 -11.10
C GLN A 493 15.07 -23.15 -9.72
N GLY A 494 14.39 -23.59 -8.66
CA GLY A 494 14.86 -23.42 -7.29
C GLY A 494 13.83 -23.89 -6.27
N THR A 495 14.10 -23.61 -5.00
CA THR A 495 13.25 -24.04 -3.89
C THR A 495 12.97 -22.87 -2.95
N MET A 496 11.76 -22.83 -2.40
CA MET A 496 11.43 -21.90 -1.32
C MET A 496 11.90 -22.51 0.00
N LEU A 497 12.96 -21.95 0.59
CA LEU A 497 13.39 -22.33 1.92
C LEU A 497 12.58 -21.58 2.96
N GLN A 498 11.98 -22.34 3.88
CA GLN A 498 11.27 -21.82 5.03
C GLN A 498 12.28 -21.62 6.18
N PRO A 499 12.68 -20.38 6.51
CA PRO A 499 13.79 -20.16 7.43
C PRO A 499 13.52 -20.69 8.85
N TRP A 500 12.26 -20.81 9.24
CA TRP A 500 11.86 -21.34 10.54
C TRP A 500 12.07 -22.85 10.69
N ASP A 501 12.14 -23.59 9.58
CA ASP A 501 12.41 -25.04 9.55
C ASP A 501 13.91 -25.36 9.60
N THR A 502 14.76 -24.41 9.17
CA THR A 502 16.21 -24.58 9.16
C THR A 502 16.89 -24.14 10.46
N LEU A 503 16.15 -23.46 11.35
CA LEU A 503 16.63 -23.14 12.69
C LEU A 503 16.91 -24.44 13.47
N PRO A 504 18.11 -24.62 14.05
CA PRO A 504 18.43 -25.82 14.81
C PRO A 504 17.44 -25.97 15.97
N ASN A 505 16.99 -27.20 16.21
CA ASN A 505 16.26 -27.59 17.43
C ASN A 505 17.20 -27.57 18.64
N SER A 506 17.85 -26.44 18.91
CA SER A 506 18.66 -26.25 20.10
C SER A 506 17.78 -25.86 21.27
N SER A 507 18.08 -26.41 22.45
CA SER A 507 17.43 -26.10 23.75
C SER A 507 17.60 -24.65 24.25
N SER A 508 18.08 -23.72 23.41
CA SER A 508 18.13 -22.30 23.75
C SER A 508 16.79 -21.64 23.43
N VAL A 509 16.11 -21.15 24.47
CA VAL A 509 14.84 -20.39 24.45
C VAL A 509 14.81 -19.33 23.32
N ALA A 510 15.94 -18.70 23.01
CA ALA A 510 16.06 -17.68 21.97
C ALA A 510 15.76 -18.13 20.52
N ALA A 511 15.96 -19.42 20.18
CA ALA A 511 15.68 -19.92 18.83
C ALA A 511 14.18 -20.22 18.64
N ASP A 512 13.54 -20.77 19.67
CA ASP A 512 12.08 -21.01 19.67
C ASP A 512 11.30 -19.68 19.68
N ASP A 513 11.80 -18.66 20.39
CA ASP A 513 11.19 -17.34 20.46
C ASP A 513 11.09 -16.64 19.08
N ILE A 514 11.98 -16.94 18.13
CA ILE A 514 12.02 -16.30 16.79
C ILE A 514 11.27 -17.13 15.74
N ARG A 515 11.14 -18.46 15.94
CA ARG A 515 10.52 -19.39 14.97
C ARG A 515 9.08 -19.02 14.63
N ALA A 516 8.25 -18.77 15.64
CA ALA A 516 6.86 -18.39 15.44
C ALA A 516 6.72 -17.02 14.73
N PRO A 517 7.41 -15.94 15.17
CA PRO A 517 7.39 -14.67 14.45
C PRO A 517 7.84 -14.78 12.99
N MET A 518 8.87 -15.58 12.67
CA MET A 518 9.29 -15.78 11.28
C MET A 518 8.18 -16.37 10.40
N ARG A 519 7.43 -17.35 10.93
CA ARG A 519 6.31 -17.96 10.24
C ARG A 519 5.14 -16.98 10.09
N ASP A 520 4.85 -16.21 11.12
CA ASP A 520 3.75 -15.24 11.13
C ASP A 520 3.97 -14.10 10.12
N LEU A 521 5.23 -13.75 9.84
CA LEU A 521 5.57 -12.75 8.82
C LEU A 521 5.08 -13.13 7.41
N CYS A 522 4.81 -14.40 7.12
CA CYS A 522 4.19 -14.82 5.87
C CYS A 522 2.83 -14.16 5.62
N GLY A 523 2.03 -14.00 6.67
CA GLY A 523 0.71 -13.39 6.62
C GLY A 523 0.73 -11.87 6.79
N SER A 524 1.91 -11.23 6.71
CA SER A 524 2.07 -9.81 7.03
C SER A 524 2.36 -8.93 5.81
N GLN A 525 2.49 -9.44 4.59
CA GLN A 525 2.81 -8.57 3.45
C GLN A 525 1.57 -7.85 2.93
N ARG A 526 1.64 -6.52 2.78
CA ARG A 526 0.59 -5.70 2.16
C ARG A 526 1.06 -4.95 0.92
N VAL A 527 0.13 -4.71 -0.01
CA VAL A 527 0.35 -3.97 -1.27
C VAL A 527 -0.81 -3.03 -1.55
N ARG A 528 -0.67 -2.11 -2.53
CA ARG A 528 -1.75 -1.23 -2.98
C ARG A 528 -2.54 -1.78 -4.17
N ASP A 529 -2.06 -2.84 -4.80
CA ASP A 529 -2.78 -3.52 -5.88
C ASP A 529 -4.07 -4.16 -5.33
N THR A 530 -5.20 -3.84 -5.98
CA THR A 530 -6.52 -4.32 -5.55
C THR A 530 -6.87 -5.68 -6.13
N ARG A 531 -6.34 -6.05 -7.31
CA ARG A 531 -6.69 -7.27 -8.07
C ARG A 531 -8.17 -7.66 -8.05
N GLY A 532 -9.07 -6.69 -8.19
CA GLY A 532 -10.51 -6.95 -8.19
C GLY A 532 -11.08 -7.36 -6.83
N THR A 533 -10.45 -6.95 -5.72
CA THR A 533 -10.95 -7.16 -4.35
C THR A 533 -11.43 -5.85 -3.72
N LEU A 534 -12.40 -5.96 -2.82
CA LEU A 534 -12.99 -4.85 -2.08
C LEU A 534 -12.70 -5.00 -0.58
N ASN A 535 -12.31 -3.90 0.05
CA ASN A 535 -12.14 -3.83 1.50
C ASN A 535 -13.36 -3.18 2.14
N PHE A 536 -13.73 -3.64 3.32
CA PHE A 536 -14.78 -3.04 4.16
C PHE A 536 -14.26 -2.86 5.59
N SER A 537 -14.61 -1.73 6.21
CA SER A 537 -14.30 -1.49 7.62
C SER A 537 -15.15 -2.42 8.50
N VAL A 538 -14.49 -3.25 9.31
CA VAL A 538 -15.20 -4.14 10.26
C VAL A 538 -15.96 -3.31 11.28
N VAL A 539 -15.36 -2.24 11.82
CA VAL A 539 -16.01 -1.34 12.77
C VAL A 539 -17.21 -0.65 12.12
N GLY A 540 -17.07 -0.15 10.90
CA GLY A 540 -18.18 0.47 10.14
C GLY A 540 -19.34 -0.51 9.94
N LEU A 541 -19.05 -1.76 9.55
CA LEU A 541 -20.04 -2.82 9.43
C LEU A 541 -20.70 -3.16 10.78
N SER A 542 -19.91 -3.33 11.84
CA SER A 542 -20.43 -3.67 13.16
C SER A 542 -21.32 -2.58 13.74
N VAL A 543 -20.97 -1.30 13.57
CA VAL A 543 -21.80 -0.17 14.01
C VAL A 543 -23.09 -0.11 13.21
N LEU A 544 -23.02 -0.22 11.87
CA LEU A 544 -24.21 -0.22 11.02
C LEU A 544 -25.17 -1.35 11.40
N LEU A 545 -24.66 -2.59 11.46
CA LEU A 545 -25.47 -3.76 11.73
C LEU A 545 -26.00 -3.74 13.18
N GLY A 546 -25.15 -3.41 14.15
CA GLY A 546 -25.53 -3.37 15.57
C GLY A 546 -26.57 -2.30 15.88
N VAL A 547 -26.28 -1.04 15.55
CA VAL A 547 -27.19 0.09 15.81
C VAL A 547 -28.46 -0.04 14.96
N GLY A 548 -28.33 -0.43 13.69
CA GLY A 548 -29.48 -0.67 12.81
C GLY A 548 -30.42 -1.76 13.35
N SER A 549 -29.88 -2.88 13.79
CA SER A 549 -30.66 -3.97 14.38
C SER A 549 -31.33 -3.53 15.68
N ALA A 550 -30.66 -2.74 16.50
CA ALA A 550 -31.25 -2.20 17.73
C ALA A 550 -32.48 -1.31 17.44
N PHE A 551 -32.42 -0.44 16.43
CA PHE A 551 -33.60 0.35 16.01
C PHE A 551 -34.73 -0.51 15.47
N ILE A 552 -34.41 -1.55 14.69
CA ILE A 552 -35.40 -2.49 14.17
C ILE A 552 -36.10 -3.19 15.34
N ILE A 553 -35.35 -3.76 16.29
CA ILE A 553 -35.89 -4.44 17.47
C ILE A 553 -36.74 -3.46 18.28
N LEU A 554 -36.21 -2.27 18.58
CA LEU A 554 -36.95 -1.23 19.30
C LEU A 554 -38.29 -0.90 18.64
N SER A 555 -38.35 -0.85 17.30
CA SER A 555 -39.59 -0.56 16.58
C SER A 555 -40.67 -1.63 16.77
N PHE A 556 -40.31 -2.91 16.92
CA PHE A 556 -41.27 -3.99 17.18
C PHE A 556 -41.77 -3.98 18.62
N PHE A 557 -40.89 -3.68 19.57
CA PHE A 557 -41.25 -3.66 20.99
C PHE A 557 -41.82 -2.31 21.46
N LEU A 558 -41.81 -1.28 20.61
CA LEU A 558 -42.20 0.08 20.97
C LEU A 558 -43.60 0.15 21.60
N GLU A 559 -44.58 -0.50 20.97
CA GLU A 559 -45.97 -0.51 21.45
C GLU A 559 -46.11 -1.32 22.75
N PHE A 560 -45.40 -2.45 22.87
CA PHE A 560 -45.39 -3.25 24.08
C PHE A 560 -44.77 -2.51 25.27
N LEU A 561 -43.60 -1.90 25.06
CA LEU A 561 -42.89 -1.13 26.08
C LEU A 561 -43.72 0.06 26.53
N THR A 562 -44.33 0.80 25.60
CA THR A 562 -45.18 1.94 25.95
C THR A 562 -46.41 1.51 26.72
N ARG A 563 -47.12 0.44 26.29
CA ARG A 563 -48.23 -0.14 27.06
C ARG A 563 -47.80 -0.55 28.47
N PHE A 564 -46.66 -1.25 28.60
CA PHE A 564 -46.13 -1.70 29.89
C PHE A 564 -45.83 -0.52 30.83
N PHE A 565 -45.13 0.52 30.34
CA PHE A 565 -44.83 1.71 31.13
C PHE A 565 -46.10 2.50 31.50
N GLN A 566 -47.06 2.61 30.57
CA GLN A 566 -48.32 3.31 30.80
C GLN A 566 -49.21 2.57 31.82
N GLN A 567 -49.20 1.24 31.82
CA GLN A 567 -49.90 0.42 32.83
C GLN A 567 -49.29 0.59 34.22
N LYS A 568 -47.95 0.63 34.32
CA LYS A 568 -47.26 0.80 35.61
C LYS A 568 -47.33 2.22 36.19
N THR A 569 -47.26 3.25 35.34
CA THR A 569 -47.16 4.65 35.79
C THR A 569 -48.48 5.42 35.71
N GLY A 570 -49.46 4.92 34.96
CA GLY A 570 -50.72 5.63 34.68
C GLY A 570 -50.58 6.83 33.73
N TRP A 571 -49.34 7.25 33.42
CA TRP A 571 -49.06 8.38 32.54
C TRP A 571 -49.33 8.01 31.08
N GLY A 572 -50.02 8.88 30.34
CA GLY A 572 -50.22 8.70 28.90
C GLY A 572 -51.23 7.63 28.48
N THR A 573 -51.98 7.03 29.41
CA THR A 573 -53.02 6.02 29.15
C THR A 573 -54.08 6.49 28.14
N LEU A 574 -54.48 7.77 28.18
CA LEU A 574 -55.39 8.36 27.20
C LEU A 574 -54.81 8.35 25.77
N LYS A 575 -53.51 8.59 25.64
CA LYS A 575 -52.81 8.65 24.35
C LYS A 575 -52.63 7.25 23.75
N ALA A 576 -52.40 6.26 24.61
CA ALA A 576 -52.38 4.84 24.26
C ALA A 576 -53.70 4.35 23.66
N LYS A 577 -54.81 4.61 24.38
CA LYS A 577 -56.16 4.25 23.91
C LYS A 577 -56.52 4.92 22.58
N ARG A 578 -55.98 6.11 22.31
CA ARG A 578 -56.15 6.77 21.02
C ARG A 578 -55.35 6.13 19.91
N TRP A 579 -54.10 5.74 20.17
CA TRP A 579 -53.30 4.99 19.20
C TRP A 579 -53.97 3.69 18.77
N GLU A 580 -54.62 3.00 19.71
CA GLU A 580 -55.42 1.79 19.45
C GLU A 580 -56.69 2.13 18.66
N ARG A 581 -57.47 3.13 19.10
CA ARG A 581 -58.73 3.51 18.44
C ARG A 581 -58.53 4.05 17.02
N ASP A 582 -57.43 4.74 16.77
CA ASP A 582 -57.11 5.30 15.46
C ASP A 582 -56.58 4.23 14.47
N GLU A 583 -56.39 2.97 14.91
CA GLU A 583 -56.00 1.85 14.04
C GLU A 583 -57.10 1.53 13.03
N SER A 584 -56.74 1.26 11.77
CA SER A 584 -57.69 1.10 10.67
C SER A 584 -58.76 0.03 10.93
N LEU A 585 -58.38 -1.12 11.50
CA LEU A 585 -59.32 -2.19 11.83
C LEU A 585 -60.25 -1.81 13.00
N GLN A 586 -59.77 -1.00 13.95
CA GLN A 586 -60.61 -0.46 15.02
C GLN A 586 -61.58 0.61 14.52
N VAL A 587 -61.15 1.44 13.56
CA VAL A 587 -62.05 2.39 12.87
C VAL A 587 -63.10 1.65 12.05
N MET A 588 -62.72 0.61 11.33
CA MET A 588 -63.67 -0.27 10.63
C MET A 588 -64.69 -0.85 11.61
N ARG A 589 -64.24 -1.48 12.71
CA ARG A 589 -65.11 -2.01 13.77
C ARG A 589 -66.12 -0.97 14.25
N MET A 590 -65.67 0.23 14.60
CA MET A 590 -66.55 1.30 15.07
C MET A 590 -67.60 1.71 14.01
N LEU A 591 -67.26 1.67 12.72
CA LEU A 591 -68.23 1.94 11.65
C LEU A 591 -69.30 0.86 11.53
N TYR A 592 -68.94 -0.42 11.69
CA TYR A 592 -69.90 -1.53 11.70
C TYR A 592 -70.78 -1.49 12.96
N GLU A 593 -70.20 -1.26 14.14
CA GLU A 593 -70.95 -1.09 15.40
C GLU A 593 -71.93 0.09 15.34
N LEU A 594 -71.56 1.20 14.68
CA LEU A 594 -72.45 2.35 14.48
C LEU A 594 -73.65 2.06 13.55
N ARG A 595 -73.57 0.99 12.74
CA ARG A 595 -74.65 0.53 11.87
C ARG A 595 -75.40 -0.67 12.46
N ASP A 596 -75.21 -0.95 13.74
CA ASP A 596 -75.75 -2.14 14.43
C ASP A 596 -75.40 -3.46 13.71
N ALA A 597 -74.26 -3.48 13.00
CA ALA A 597 -73.81 -4.61 12.19
C ALA A 597 -72.79 -5.47 12.97
N GLY A 598 -73.33 -6.45 13.70
CA GLY A 598 -72.57 -7.46 14.45
C GLY A 598 -72.09 -6.97 15.81
N MET A 599 -71.81 -7.92 16.70
CA MET A 599 -71.22 -7.65 18.02
C MET A 599 -69.74 -7.96 17.98
N TRP A 600 -68.90 -6.94 18.18
CA TRP A 600 -67.45 -7.05 18.07
C TRP A 600 -66.77 -7.04 19.44
N LYS A 601 -65.79 -7.92 19.62
CA LYS A 601 -64.89 -7.98 20.78
C LYS A 601 -63.46 -7.55 20.41
N GLY A 602 -62.65 -7.25 21.43
CA GLY A 602 -61.26 -6.80 21.25
C GLY A 602 -61.14 -5.29 21.03
N THR A 603 -61.84 -4.47 21.82
CA THR A 603 -61.91 -2.99 21.69
C THR A 603 -60.57 -2.27 21.84
N THR A 604 -59.55 -2.94 22.39
CA THR A 604 -58.18 -2.43 22.60
C THR A 604 -57.13 -3.28 21.88
N GLU A 605 -57.55 -4.29 21.12
CA GLU A 605 -56.67 -5.20 20.39
C GLU A 605 -56.49 -4.74 18.95
N SER A 606 -55.39 -5.09 18.29
CA SER A 606 -55.17 -4.68 16.89
C SER A 606 -56.11 -5.38 15.91
N PHE A 607 -56.60 -6.58 16.25
CA PHE A 607 -57.49 -7.38 15.41
C PHE A 607 -58.82 -7.61 16.14
N PRO A 608 -59.82 -6.72 15.96
CA PRO A 608 -61.15 -6.97 16.48
C PRO A 608 -61.83 -8.11 15.72
N THR A 609 -62.61 -8.91 16.43
CA THR A 609 -63.35 -10.06 15.87
C THR A 609 -64.81 -9.99 16.27
N THR A 610 -65.69 -10.55 15.46
CA THR A 610 -67.08 -10.78 15.85
C THR A 610 -67.17 -11.84 16.96
N GLU A 611 -68.16 -11.71 17.84
CA GLU A 611 -68.42 -12.70 18.88
C GLU A 611 -69.00 -13.99 18.28
N THR A 612 -69.78 -13.86 17.21
CA THR A 612 -70.43 -14.94 16.46
C THR A 612 -69.92 -14.99 15.01
N LYS A 613 -70.29 -16.04 14.27
CA LYS A 613 -69.97 -16.17 12.83
C LYS A 613 -70.94 -15.33 12.01
N ASP A 614 -70.78 -14.01 12.09
CA ASP A 614 -71.67 -13.06 11.44
C ASP A 614 -71.32 -12.89 9.96
N ASN A 615 -72.34 -12.74 9.12
CA ASN A 615 -72.21 -12.36 7.72
C ASN A 615 -72.72 -10.92 7.56
N PHE A 616 -72.00 -10.09 6.82
CA PHE A 616 -72.35 -8.68 6.61
C PHE A 616 -72.61 -8.40 5.13
N GLU A 617 -73.63 -7.59 4.85
CA GLU A 617 -73.93 -7.07 3.52
C GLU A 617 -73.48 -5.60 3.48
N PHE A 618 -72.58 -5.25 2.55
CA PHE A 618 -71.91 -3.93 2.52
C PHE A 618 -72.29 -3.08 1.29
N ASP A 619 -72.81 -3.70 0.24
CA ASP A 619 -72.95 -3.08 -1.09
C ASP A 619 -74.36 -2.52 -1.38
N GLU A 620 -75.27 -2.44 -0.42
CA GLU A 620 -76.52 -1.70 -0.63
C GLU A 620 -76.24 -0.19 -0.59
N ASP A 621 -76.32 0.45 -1.76
CA ASP A 621 -76.22 1.89 -2.00
C ASP A 621 -77.22 2.69 -1.14
N TYR A 622 -76.83 2.98 0.09
CA TYR A 622 -77.47 4.00 0.94
C TYR A 622 -76.51 5.17 1.14
N LEU A 623 -76.25 5.89 0.05
CA LEU A 623 -75.72 7.26 0.10
C LEU A 623 -76.90 8.23 0.12
N GLY A 624 -77.33 8.59 1.33
CA GLY A 624 -78.12 9.80 1.58
C GLY A 624 -77.24 11.03 1.60
#